data_AF-A0A8T3WMG3-F1
#
_entry.id   AF-A0A8T3WMG3-F1
#
_cell.length_a   1.000
_cell.length_b   1.000
_cell.length_c   1.000
_cell.angle_alpha   90.00
_cell.angle_beta   90.00
_cell.angle_gamma   90.00
#
_symmetry.space_group_name_H-M   'P 1'
#
loop_
_entity.id
_entity.type
_entity.pdbx_description
1 polymer ?
#
loop_
_entity_poly.entity_id
_entity_poly.type
_entity_poly.pdbx_seq_one_letter_code
_entity_poly.pdbx_strand_id
1 'polypeptide(L)'
;MKLARPNYYQGILQLRDVDDEVLTFVYAQIQKRGEVAVTRTVKYSNGIDLYLTSQKFIRILGKKLREIFGGELKISSKLHTRNREGKDLYRINALFRPSRYRIGGIVDVRGDEVKLLHIGKKIFGRDLKTGKKVTIRRSDLPRD
;
A
#
# COMPACT_ATOMS: atom_id res chain seq x y z
N MET A 1 8.88 -28.76 3.45
CA MET A 1 8.95 -27.31 3.10
C MET A 1 9.14 -27.19 1.58
N LYS A 2 8.18 -26.61 0.83
CA LYS A 2 8.30 -26.51 -0.64
C LYS A 2 9.37 -25.46 -0.99
N LEU A 3 10.49 -25.91 -1.55
CA LEU A 3 11.54 -25.04 -2.07
C LEU A 3 11.01 -24.31 -3.31
N ALA A 4 10.65 -23.03 -3.15
CA ALA A 4 10.49 -22.15 -4.30
C ALA A 4 11.84 -22.10 -5.04
N ARG A 5 11.83 -22.14 -6.38
CA ARG A 5 13.05 -21.97 -7.16
C ARG A 5 13.75 -20.67 -6.70
N PRO A 6 15.07 -20.67 -6.49
CA PRO A 6 15.79 -19.44 -6.20
C PRO A 6 15.42 -18.41 -7.27
N ASN A 7 14.95 -17.23 -6.85
CA ASN A 7 14.46 -16.12 -7.67
C ASN A 7 13.04 -16.23 -8.28
N TYR A 8 12.23 -17.24 -7.97
CA TYR A 8 10.82 -17.23 -8.42
C TYR A 8 10.01 -16.19 -7.65
N TYR A 9 9.25 -15.36 -8.36
CA TYR A 9 8.29 -14.44 -7.77
C TYR A 9 7.07 -14.24 -8.68
N GLN A 10 5.94 -13.92 -8.05
CA GLN A 10 4.69 -13.61 -8.74
C GLN A 10 4.37 -12.11 -8.72
N GLY A 11 5.02 -11.35 -7.85
CA GLY A 11 4.93 -9.91 -7.91
C GLY A 11 5.88 -9.19 -6.97
N ILE A 12 5.85 -7.87 -7.06
CA ILE A 12 6.69 -6.96 -6.29
C ILE A 12 5.76 -6.08 -5.45
N LEU A 13 6.00 -6.06 -4.13
CA LEU A 13 5.45 -5.04 -3.25
C LEU A 13 6.49 -3.93 -3.12
N GLN A 14 6.17 -2.76 -3.65
CA GLN A 14 7.02 -1.57 -3.64
C GLN A 14 6.51 -0.63 -2.57
N LEU A 15 7.29 -0.43 -1.52
CA LEU A 15 7.00 0.50 -0.44
C LEU A 15 7.86 1.73 -0.66
N ARG A 16 7.25 2.91 -0.74
CA ARG A 16 7.95 4.18 -0.95
C ARG A 16 7.54 5.18 0.12
N ASP A 17 8.53 5.91 0.63
CA ASP A 17 8.35 6.97 1.62
C ASP A 17 7.62 6.47 2.88
N VAL A 18 7.91 5.22 3.28
CA VAL A 18 7.30 4.52 4.44
C VAL A 18 8.16 4.66 5.69
N ASP A 19 7.52 4.69 6.85
CA ASP A 19 8.18 4.61 8.15
C ASP A 19 8.36 3.14 8.62
N ASP A 20 9.06 2.98 9.74
CA ASP A 20 9.36 1.66 10.33
C ASP A 20 8.10 0.92 10.80
N GLU A 21 7.02 1.63 11.13
CA GLU A 21 5.75 1.04 11.53
C GLU A 21 5.13 0.26 10.35
N VAL A 22 5.09 0.88 9.17
CA VAL A 22 4.60 0.23 7.94
C VAL A 22 5.46 -0.98 7.59
N LEU A 23 6.80 -0.85 7.67
CA LEU A 23 7.71 -1.96 7.38
C LEU A 23 7.50 -3.13 8.34
N THR A 24 7.43 -2.84 9.65
CA THR A 24 7.18 -3.83 10.69
C THR A 24 5.85 -4.55 10.46
N PHE A 25 4.79 -3.81 10.12
CA PHE A 25 3.50 -4.39 9.78
C PHE A 25 3.61 -5.34 8.57
N VAL A 26 4.29 -4.93 7.50
CA VAL A 26 4.46 -5.75 6.29
C VAL A 26 5.17 -7.07 6.61
N TYR A 27 6.30 -7.02 7.32
CA TYR A 27 7.04 -8.22 7.70
C TYR A 27 6.21 -9.14 8.59
N ALA A 28 5.48 -8.60 9.57
CA ALA A 28 4.58 -9.38 10.40
C ALA A 28 3.46 -10.07 9.60
N GLN A 29 2.87 -9.39 8.60
CA GLN A 29 1.86 -10.01 7.73
C GLN A 29 2.43 -11.12 6.85
N ILE A 30 3.67 -10.97 6.35
CA ILE A 30 4.36 -11.99 5.56
C ILE A 30 4.63 -13.23 6.43
N GLN A 31 5.21 -13.02 7.62
CA GLN A 31 5.50 -14.10 8.57
C GLN A 31 4.23 -14.87 8.97
N LYS A 32 3.13 -14.17 9.27
CA LYS A 32 1.83 -14.79 9.61
C LYS A 32 1.27 -15.70 8.52
N ARG A 33 1.65 -15.49 7.26
CA ARG A 33 1.08 -16.24 6.13
C ARG A 33 1.73 -17.61 5.94
N GLY A 34 3.00 -17.78 6.35
CA GLY A 34 3.75 -19.05 6.33
C GLY A 34 4.09 -19.63 4.93
N GLU A 35 3.19 -19.51 3.96
CA GLU A 35 3.32 -20.02 2.58
C GLU A 35 3.89 -19.00 1.58
N VAL A 36 4.04 -17.74 2.00
CA VAL A 36 4.54 -16.65 1.16
C VAL A 36 5.99 -16.35 1.54
N ALA A 37 6.88 -16.36 0.55
CA ALA A 37 8.29 -16.08 0.74
C ALA A 37 8.70 -14.77 0.05
N VAL A 38 9.61 -14.04 0.68
CA VAL A 38 10.38 -12.96 0.05
C VAL A 38 11.58 -13.62 -0.62
N THR A 39 11.65 -13.58 -1.96
CA THR A 39 12.76 -14.20 -2.70
C THR A 39 13.87 -13.22 -3.06
N ARG A 40 13.57 -11.92 -3.00
CA ARG A 40 14.54 -10.85 -3.18
C ARG A 40 14.04 -9.58 -2.49
N THR A 41 14.98 -8.84 -1.91
CA THR A 41 14.76 -7.51 -1.37
C THR A 41 15.70 -6.53 -2.06
N VAL A 42 15.18 -5.40 -2.53
CA VAL A 42 15.97 -4.32 -3.12
C VAL A 42 15.68 -3.03 -2.38
N LYS A 43 16.71 -2.41 -1.80
CA LYS A 43 16.58 -1.14 -1.07
C LYS A 43 16.90 0.03 -2.01
N TYR A 44 16.16 1.12 -1.82
CA TYR A 44 16.33 2.41 -2.49
C TYR A 44 16.42 3.50 -1.43
N SER A 45 16.90 4.69 -1.80
CA SER A 45 16.95 5.84 -0.88
C SER A 45 15.58 6.21 -0.31
N ASN A 46 14.50 6.02 -1.09
CA ASN A 46 13.13 6.35 -0.72
C ASN A 46 12.24 5.13 -0.47
N GLY A 47 12.81 3.95 -0.20
CA GLY A 47 12.01 2.78 0.19
C GLY A 47 12.57 1.44 -0.23
N ILE A 48 11.70 0.45 -0.40
CA ILE A 48 12.11 -0.95 -0.57
C ILE A 48 11.16 -1.72 -1.50
N ASP A 49 11.72 -2.65 -2.26
CA ASP A 49 10.99 -3.61 -3.09
C ASP A 49 11.14 -5.02 -2.52
N LEU A 50 10.01 -5.67 -2.28
CA LEU A 50 9.91 -7.05 -1.81
C LEU A 50 9.34 -7.92 -2.93
N TYR A 51 10.14 -8.85 -3.42
CA TYR A 51 9.75 -9.82 -4.43
C TYR A 51 9.11 -11.01 -3.74
N LEU A 52 7.82 -11.25 -4.01
CA LEU A 52 6.99 -12.19 -3.26
C LEU A 52 6.46 -13.31 -4.15
N THR A 53 6.34 -14.51 -3.57
CA THR A 53 5.89 -15.73 -4.28
C THR A 53 4.39 -15.80 -4.52
N SER A 54 3.59 -14.84 -4.04
CA SER A 54 2.12 -14.87 -4.14
C SER A 54 1.53 -13.53 -4.56
N GLN A 55 1.03 -13.45 -5.80
CA GLN A 55 0.33 -12.24 -6.28
C GLN A 55 -0.98 -11.98 -5.53
N LYS A 56 -1.67 -13.03 -5.07
CA LYS A 56 -2.90 -12.91 -4.28
C LYS A 56 -2.62 -12.19 -2.97
N PHE A 57 -1.54 -12.61 -2.29
CA PHE A 57 -1.13 -12.00 -1.03
C PHE A 57 -0.74 -10.54 -1.19
N ILE A 58 0.06 -10.21 -2.21
CA ILE A 58 0.45 -8.81 -2.49
C ILE A 58 -0.78 -7.90 -2.67
N ARG A 59 -1.81 -8.35 -3.41
CA ARG A 59 -3.05 -7.56 -3.59
C ARG A 59 -3.80 -7.33 -2.29
N ILE A 60 -3.87 -8.35 -1.44
CA ILE A 60 -4.52 -8.26 -0.12
C ILE A 60 -3.72 -7.33 0.79
N LEU A 61 -2.40 -7.52 0.87
CA LEU A 61 -1.53 -6.72 1.71
C LEU A 61 -1.51 -5.24 1.29
N GLY A 62 -1.44 -4.96 -0.01
CA GLY A 62 -1.52 -3.59 -0.52
C GLY A 62 -2.83 -2.89 -0.15
N LYS A 63 -3.97 -3.59 -0.23
CA LYS A 63 -5.26 -3.04 0.21
C LYS A 63 -5.29 -2.76 1.71
N LYS A 64 -4.80 -3.70 2.53
CA LYS A 64 -4.67 -3.54 3.99
C LYS A 64 -3.79 -2.35 4.35
N LEU A 65 -2.65 -2.18 3.68
CA LEU A 65 -1.76 -1.04 3.89
C LEU A 65 -2.50 0.28 3.70
N ARG A 66 -3.22 0.41 2.59
CA ARG A 66 -4.03 1.61 2.32
C ARG A 66 -5.16 1.80 3.33
N GLU A 67 -5.79 0.73 3.81
CA GLU A 67 -6.88 0.82 4.78
C GLU A 67 -6.40 1.25 6.16
N ILE A 68 -5.23 0.77 6.59
CA ILE A 68 -4.66 1.05 7.92
C ILE A 68 -3.90 2.37 7.93
N PHE A 69 -3.01 2.56 6.96
CA PHE A 69 -2.07 3.69 6.93
C PHE A 69 -2.51 4.83 6.00
N GLY A 70 -3.65 4.67 5.31
CA GLY A 70 -4.08 5.61 4.29
C GLY A 70 -3.15 5.61 3.07
N GLY A 71 -3.26 6.64 2.22
CA GLY A 71 -2.31 6.87 1.13
C GLY A 71 -2.71 6.30 -0.24
N GLU A 72 -1.72 6.20 -1.13
CA GLU A 72 -1.89 5.75 -2.50
C GLU A 72 -1.49 4.28 -2.65
N LEU A 73 -2.34 3.51 -3.33
CA LEU A 73 -2.04 2.17 -3.80
C LEU A 73 -2.28 2.09 -5.31
N LYS A 74 -1.22 1.78 -6.06
CA LYS A 74 -1.28 1.51 -7.50
C LYS A 74 -0.93 0.05 -7.74
N ILE A 75 -1.81 -0.69 -8.43
CA ILE A 75 -1.56 -2.08 -8.79
C ILE A 75 -1.59 -2.21 -10.31
N SER A 76 -0.51 -2.73 -10.89
CA SER A 76 -0.44 -3.07 -12.31
C SER A 76 -0.04 -4.54 -12.49
N SER A 77 -0.31 -5.06 -13.68
CA SER A 77 0.05 -6.43 -14.06
C SER A 77 0.69 -6.44 -15.43
N LYS A 78 1.69 -7.28 -15.61
CA LYS A 78 2.36 -7.52 -16.89
C LYS A 78 2.32 -9.01 -17.20
N LEU A 79 1.97 -9.36 -18.45
CA LEU A 79 2.09 -10.73 -18.94
C LEU A 79 3.56 -11.16 -18.83
N HIS A 80 3.83 -12.23 -18.09
CA HIS A 80 5.18 -12.73 -17.90
C HIS A 80 5.50 -13.86 -18.87
N THR A 81 4.60 -14.83 -18.98
CA THR A 81 4.74 -15.97 -19.89
C THR A 81 3.39 -16.66 -20.07
N ARG A 82 3.35 -17.72 -20.87
CA ARG A 82 2.20 -18.61 -21.03
C ARG A 82 2.62 -20.00 -20.57
N ASN A 83 1.77 -20.69 -19.80
CA ASN A 83 2.05 -22.05 -19.39
C ASN A 83 1.90 -23.02 -20.59
N ARG A 84 2.27 -24.29 -20.39
CA ARG A 84 2.17 -25.33 -21.43
C ARG A 84 0.74 -25.59 -21.91
N GLU A 85 -0.26 -25.22 -21.12
CA GLU A 85 -1.70 -25.36 -21.42
C GLU A 85 -2.26 -24.12 -22.13
N GLY A 86 -1.42 -23.15 -22.49
CA GLY A 86 -1.86 -21.92 -23.15
C GLY A 86 -2.39 -20.82 -22.23
N LYS A 87 -2.34 -21.02 -20.90
CA LYS A 87 -2.80 -20.03 -19.91
C LYS A 87 -1.75 -18.96 -19.64
N ASP A 88 -2.16 -17.71 -19.72
CA ASP A 88 -1.32 -16.57 -19.40
C ASP A 88 -0.98 -16.49 -17.91
N LEU A 89 0.31 -16.35 -17.62
CA LEU A 89 0.86 -16.13 -16.29
C LEU A 89 1.33 -14.68 -16.20
N TYR A 90 0.72 -13.93 -15.29
CA TYR A 90 1.04 -12.54 -15.03
C TYR A 90 1.95 -12.39 -13.83
N ARG A 91 2.75 -11.31 -13.83
CA ARG A 91 3.38 -10.76 -12.63
C ARG A 91 2.74 -9.42 -12.28
N ILE A 92 2.68 -9.10 -11.00
CA ILE A 92 2.08 -7.84 -10.54
C ILE A 92 3.10 -6.92 -9.87
N ASN A 93 2.87 -5.62 -9.98
CA ASN A 93 3.53 -4.61 -9.17
C ASN A 93 2.47 -3.91 -8.32
N ALA A 94 2.68 -3.87 -7.01
CA ALA A 94 1.86 -3.11 -6.08
C ALA A 94 2.73 -2.04 -5.44
N LEU A 95 2.47 -0.78 -5.78
CA LEU A 95 3.16 0.38 -5.23
C LEU A 95 2.30 1.02 -4.16
N PHE A 96 2.87 1.13 -2.96
CA PHE A 96 2.26 1.81 -1.83
C PHE A 96 3.10 3.03 -1.43
N ARG A 97 2.41 4.16 -1.25
CA ARG A 97 2.93 5.38 -0.61
C ARG A 97 1.97 5.82 0.48
N PRO A 98 2.41 5.99 1.72
CA PRO A 98 1.55 6.50 2.77
C PRO A 98 1.12 7.93 2.43
N SER A 99 0.01 8.37 3.01
CA SER A 99 -0.32 9.79 2.97
C SER A 99 0.50 10.51 4.03
N ARG A 100 0.96 11.74 3.73
CA ARG A 100 1.48 12.64 4.78
C ARG A 100 0.44 12.95 5.86
N TYR A 101 -0.83 12.75 5.54
CA TYR A 101 -1.91 12.88 6.50
C TYR A 101 -2.22 11.54 7.14
N ARG A 102 -2.50 11.56 8.44
CA ARG A 102 -2.92 10.38 9.20
C ARG A 102 -4.38 10.51 9.59
N ILE A 103 -5.09 9.38 9.63
CA ILE A 103 -6.43 9.32 10.19
C ILE A 103 -6.35 9.77 11.66
N GLY A 104 -7.29 10.61 12.08
CA GLY A 104 -7.30 11.25 13.39
C GLY A 104 -6.52 12.57 13.46
N GLY A 105 -5.65 12.85 12.50
CA GLY A 105 -4.92 14.12 12.40
C GLY A 105 -5.86 15.29 12.08
N ILE A 106 -5.48 16.49 12.52
CA ILE A 106 -6.19 17.75 12.23
C ILE A 106 -5.46 18.47 11.12
N VAL A 107 -6.21 18.97 10.14
CA VAL A 107 -5.67 19.75 9.02
C VAL A 107 -6.53 20.99 8.80
N ASP A 108 -5.90 22.08 8.36
CA ASP A 108 -6.62 23.25 7.85
C ASP A 108 -7.15 22.94 6.45
N VAL A 109 -8.46 23.13 6.26
CA VAL A 109 -9.11 23.01 4.97
C VAL A 109 -9.88 24.30 4.73
N ARG A 110 -9.27 25.21 3.96
CA ARG A 110 -9.86 26.51 3.62
C ARG A 110 -10.19 27.38 4.85
N GLY A 111 -9.37 27.33 5.89
CA GLY A 111 -9.55 28.09 7.13
C GLY A 111 -10.38 27.39 8.21
N ASP A 112 -10.82 26.16 7.98
CA ASP A 112 -11.50 25.33 8.97
C ASP A 112 -10.62 24.16 9.42
N GLU A 113 -10.53 23.97 10.73
CA GLU A 113 -9.85 22.82 11.31
C GLU A 113 -10.73 21.57 11.16
N VAL A 114 -10.21 20.59 10.43
CA VAL A 114 -10.93 19.36 10.13
C VAL A 114 -10.12 18.16 10.63
N LYS A 115 -10.74 17.36 11.51
CA LYS A 115 -10.19 16.07 11.93
C LYS A 115 -10.43 15.01 10.86
N LEU A 116 -9.36 14.45 10.31
CA LEU A 116 -9.43 13.45 9.26
C LEU A 116 -10.00 12.12 9.78
N LEU A 117 -11.03 11.61 9.12
CA LEU A 117 -11.67 10.35 9.48
C LEU A 117 -11.31 9.23 8.49
N HIS A 118 -10.97 9.56 7.25
CA HIS A 118 -10.58 8.59 6.23
C HIS A 118 -9.77 9.24 5.12
N ILE A 119 -8.75 8.53 4.65
CA ILE A 119 -7.83 8.99 3.62
C ILE A 119 -7.64 7.86 2.60
N GLY A 120 -8.39 7.91 1.50
CA GLY A 120 -8.31 6.90 0.44
C GLY A 120 -8.60 7.50 -0.93
N LYS A 121 -9.47 6.85 -1.71
CA LYS A 121 -9.96 7.40 -3.00
C LYS A 121 -10.76 8.70 -2.78
N LYS A 122 -11.49 8.76 -1.67
CA LYS A 122 -12.16 9.96 -1.15
C LYS A 122 -11.52 10.30 0.19
N ILE A 123 -11.55 11.57 0.57
CA ILE A 123 -11.05 12.05 1.85
C ILE A 123 -12.24 12.67 2.58
N PHE A 124 -12.48 12.26 3.82
CA PHE A 124 -13.51 12.84 4.65
C PHE A 124 -13.01 13.09 6.05
N GLY A 125 -13.54 14.14 6.67
CA GLY A 125 -13.21 14.55 8.01
C GLY A 125 -14.44 15.07 8.76
N ARG A 126 -14.22 15.47 10.00
CA ARG A 126 -15.17 16.17 10.84
C ARG A 126 -14.64 17.58 11.08
N ASP A 127 -15.42 18.56 10.65
CA ASP A 127 -15.21 19.97 11.01
C ASP A 127 -15.31 20.11 12.54
N LEU A 128 -14.29 20.70 13.16
CA LEU A 128 -14.21 20.84 14.61
C LEU A 128 -15.11 21.96 15.17
N LYS A 129 -15.45 22.97 14.36
CA LYS A 129 -16.36 24.05 14.74
C LYS A 129 -17.82 23.58 14.66
N THR A 130 -18.20 22.94 13.55
CA THR A 130 -19.60 22.58 13.28
C THR A 130 -19.96 21.14 13.65
N GLY A 131 -18.96 20.27 13.85
CA GLY A 131 -19.16 18.84 14.09
C GLY A 131 -19.60 18.04 12.86
N LYS A 132 -19.84 18.69 11.72
CA LYS A 132 -20.37 18.06 10.50
C LYS A 132 -19.30 17.25 9.79
N LYS A 133 -19.72 16.16 9.14
CA LYS A 133 -18.87 15.38 8.25
C LYS A 133 -18.71 16.11 6.93
N VAL A 134 -17.46 16.37 6.53
CA VAL A 134 -17.13 17.06 5.28
C VAL A 134 -16.33 16.15 4.35
N THR A 135 -16.56 16.30 3.05
CA THR A 135 -15.72 15.66 2.01
C THR A 135 -14.66 16.65 1.57
N ILE A 136 -13.39 16.25 1.61
CA ILE A 136 -12.24 17.12 1.34
C ILE A 136 -11.70 16.76 -0.04
N ARG A 137 -11.47 17.76 -0.90
CA ARG A 137 -10.75 17.51 -2.15
C ARG A 137 -9.27 17.45 -1.85
N ARG A 138 -8.54 16.61 -2.59
CA ARG A 138 -7.09 16.48 -2.41
C ARG A 138 -6.34 17.79 -2.67
N SER A 139 -6.91 18.69 -3.48
CA SER A 139 -6.38 20.03 -3.74
C SER A 139 -6.53 21.00 -2.57
N ASP A 140 -7.49 20.75 -1.67
CA ASP A 140 -7.78 21.62 -0.52
C ASP A 140 -6.94 21.25 0.70
N LEU A 141 -6.20 20.13 0.63
CA LEU A 141 -5.25 19.75 1.66
C LEU A 141 -3.98 20.59 1.53
N PRO A 142 -3.39 21.07 2.65
CA PRO A 142 -2.21 21.93 2.62
C PRO A 142 -1.08 21.32 1.78
N ARG A 143 -0.58 22.05 0.78
CA ARG A 143 0.63 21.62 0.05
C ARG A 143 1.85 22.09 0.83
N ASP A 144 2.91 21.30 0.76
CA ASP A 144 4.24 21.77 1.15
C ASP A 144 4.76 22.69 0.05
#